data_AF-A0A834LGQ1-F1
#
_entry.id   AF-A0A834LGQ1-F1
#
_cell.length_a   1.000
_cell.length_b   1.000
_cell.length_c   1.000
_cell.angle_alpha   90.00
_cell.angle_beta   90.00
_cell.angle_gamma   90.00
#
_symmetry.space_group_name_H-M   'P 1'
#
loop_
_entity.id
_entity.type
_entity.pdbx_description
1 polymer ?
#
loop_
_entity_poly.entity_id
_entity_poly.type
_entity_poly.pdbx_seq_one_letter_code
_entity_poly.pdbx_strand_id
1 'polypeptide(L)'
;MTIPIAQPEFGVEIGAEEKKIPANENELTLDGGFLVPETNSFGQNFRDYDAESVRQEGVENFYRVNHINQTFDFVKRMREEYGKVDKVAMSIWECCELLNEVVDESDPDLDEPQIEHLLQTAEAIRKDYPNEDWLHLTALIHDLGKVLLLPSFGELPQWAVVGDTFPVGCAFDESIVHHKYFTQNEDYNSAAYKTKFGVYSEGCGLNNVMMSWGHDDYMYLVAKENNSTLPSAALFIIRYHSFYALHKSGAYKHLMNEEDNENLKWLQVFNKYDLYSKSKVRVDVEKVKPYYLSLIQKNSFRERFALIVYAVPLQHPPLHRRPRAVVVPVLFLDNNKNGEE
;
A
#
# COMPACT_ATOMS: atom_id res chain seq x y z
N MET A 1 43.86 -26.74 -68.27
CA MET A 1 43.42 -28.05 -67.75
C MET A 1 42.86 -27.81 -66.34
N THR A 2 41.78 -28.52 -65.98
CA THR A 2 40.98 -28.46 -64.72
C THR A 2 40.07 -27.24 -64.47
N ILE A 3 38.93 -27.28 -65.18
CA ILE A 3 37.49 -27.12 -64.83
C ILE A 3 37.08 -26.31 -63.55
N PRO A 4 36.11 -25.36 -63.67
CA PRO A 4 35.58 -24.52 -62.60
C PRO A 4 34.26 -25.06 -61.99
N ILE A 5 33.87 -24.56 -60.80
CA ILE A 5 32.48 -24.68 -60.30
C ILE A 5 32.01 -23.29 -59.86
N ALA A 6 30.98 -22.79 -60.56
CA ALA A 6 30.26 -21.57 -60.29
C ALA A 6 29.18 -21.79 -59.23
N GLN A 7 29.00 -20.81 -58.34
CA GLN A 7 27.82 -20.71 -57.47
C GLN A 7 26.67 -20.06 -58.25
N PRO A 8 25.44 -20.59 -58.19
CA PRO A 8 24.27 -19.90 -58.70
C PRO A 8 23.51 -19.16 -57.58
N GLU A 9 23.10 -17.93 -57.88
CA GLU A 9 21.96 -17.26 -57.25
C GLU A 9 20.65 -17.90 -57.73
N PHE A 10 19.67 -18.07 -56.83
CA PHE A 10 18.25 -18.12 -57.16
C PHE A 10 17.43 -17.69 -55.93
N GLY A 11 16.56 -16.68 -56.09
CA GLY A 11 15.52 -16.34 -55.12
C GLY A 11 14.23 -17.16 -55.33
N VAL A 12 13.28 -17.02 -54.39
CA VAL A 12 11.81 -16.89 -54.57
C VAL A 12 11.05 -17.14 -53.23
N GLU A 13 10.16 -16.20 -52.90
CA GLU A 13 8.85 -16.20 -52.16
C GLU A 13 8.70 -16.96 -50.82
N ILE A 14 8.50 -16.27 -49.69
CA ILE A 14 7.22 -15.81 -49.06
C ILE A 14 6.15 -16.90 -48.92
N GLY A 15 5.94 -17.35 -47.68
CA GLY A 15 4.83 -18.21 -47.27
C GLY A 15 4.95 -18.68 -45.83
N ALA A 16 4.85 -17.78 -44.85
CA ALA A 16 4.74 -18.16 -43.44
C ALA A 16 3.26 -18.36 -43.09
N GLU A 17 2.80 -19.61 -43.11
CA GLU A 17 1.55 -20.01 -42.46
C GLU A 17 1.76 -20.02 -40.94
N GLU A 18 1.21 -19.02 -40.25
CA GLU A 18 1.07 -19.04 -38.79
C GLU A 18 0.06 -20.12 -38.39
N LYS A 19 0.56 -21.22 -37.81
CA LYS A 19 -0.27 -22.19 -37.10
C LYS A 19 -0.81 -21.55 -35.82
N LYS A 20 -2.06 -21.09 -35.86
CA LYS A 20 -2.83 -20.75 -34.65
C LYS A 20 -3.02 -21.99 -33.78
N ILE A 21 -2.43 -21.95 -32.59
CA ILE A 21 -2.75 -22.84 -31.47
C ILE A 21 -4.11 -22.39 -30.93
N PRO A 22 -5.10 -23.28 -30.73
CA PRO A 22 -6.42 -22.88 -30.25
C PRO A 22 -6.32 -22.39 -28.80
N ALA A 23 -6.74 -21.14 -28.59
CA ALA A 23 -6.84 -20.54 -27.27
C ALA A 23 -7.91 -21.29 -26.44
N ASN A 24 -7.59 -21.52 -25.17
CA ASN A 24 -8.47 -22.14 -24.20
C ASN A 24 -9.53 -21.11 -23.76
N GLU A 25 -10.82 -21.42 -23.89
CA GLU A 25 -11.94 -20.46 -23.73
C GLU A 25 -12.19 -19.95 -22.28
N ASN A 26 -11.23 -20.14 -21.36
CA ASN A 26 -11.31 -19.71 -19.95
C ASN A 26 -10.19 -18.74 -19.53
N GLU A 27 -9.40 -18.21 -20.47
CA GLU A 27 -8.40 -17.20 -20.15
C GLU A 27 -9.06 -15.81 -20.16
N LEU A 28 -9.21 -15.20 -18.97
CA LEU A 28 -9.60 -13.80 -18.84
C LEU A 28 -8.64 -12.95 -19.67
N THR A 29 -9.11 -12.41 -20.79
CA THR A 29 -8.39 -11.41 -21.56
C THR A 29 -8.37 -10.10 -20.76
N LEU A 30 -7.34 -9.94 -19.93
CA LEU A 30 -7.15 -8.79 -19.05
C LEU A 30 -6.42 -7.63 -19.73
N ASP A 31 -6.29 -7.61 -21.05
CA ASP A 31 -5.68 -6.47 -21.75
C ASP A 31 -6.75 -5.43 -22.10
N GLY A 32 -7.03 -4.54 -21.14
CA GLY A 32 -8.06 -3.49 -21.23
C GLY A 32 -7.87 -2.46 -22.35
N GLY A 33 -6.90 -2.64 -23.25
CA GLY A 33 -6.66 -1.73 -24.37
C GLY A 33 -5.88 -0.46 -24.03
N PHE A 34 -5.42 -0.31 -22.79
CA PHE A 34 -4.55 0.80 -22.38
C PHE A 34 -3.25 0.83 -23.20
N LEU A 35 -3.03 1.92 -23.93
CA LEU A 35 -1.79 2.19 -24.65
C LEU A 35 -0.73 2.68 -23.66
N VAL A 36 0.27 1.85 -23.41
CA VAL A 36 1.42 2.18 -22.55
C VAL A 36 2.27 3.25 -23.26
N PRO A 37 2.50 4.44 -22.64
CA PRO A 37 3.38 5.44 -23.20
C PRO A 37 4.82 4.93 -23.32
N GLU A 38 5.55 5.37 -24.35
CA GLU A 38 6.96 5.00 -24.53
C GLU A 38 7.87 5.63 -23.45
N THR A 39 7.50 6.80 -22.91
CA THR A 39 8.28 7.56 -21.92
C THR A 39 7.39 8.19 -20.84
N ASN A 40 7.97 8.46 -19.67
CA ASN A 40 7.32 9.11 -18.53
C ASN A 40 7.08 10.62 -18.79
N SER A 41 6.51 11.31 -17.80
CA SER A 41 6.23 12.76 -17.87
C SER A 41 7.47 13.65 -18.06
N PHE A 42 8.66 13.09 -17.90
CA PHE A 42 9.96 13.74 -18.10
C PHE A 42 10.66 13.34 -19.41
N GLY A 43 10.06 12.46 -20.22
CA GLY A 43 10.66 11.96 -21.46
C GLY A 43 11.71 10.87 -21.25
N GLN A 44 11.73 10.23 -20.09
CA GLN A 44 12.65 9.14 -19.72
C GLN A 44 11.92 7.79 -19.71
N ASN A 45 12.67 6.69 -19.67
CA ASN A 45 12.07 5.38 -19.44
C ASN A 45 11.43 5.33 -18.05
N PHE A 46 10.28 4.67 -17.92
CA PHE A 46 9.64 4.48 -16.62
C PHE A 46 10.52 3.63 -15.69
N ARG A 47 10.62 4.06 -14.43
CA ARG A 47 11.40 3.36 -13.38
C ARG A 47 12.86 3.11 -13.76
N ASP A 48 13.48 4.05 -14.45
CA ASP A 48 14.90 3.99 -14.78
C ASP A 48 15.74 4.59 -13.64
N TYR A 49 16.19 3.72 -12.74
CA TYR A 49 16.99 4.12 -11.57
C TYR A 49 18.46 4.39 -11.92
N ASP A 50 18.90 3.99 -13.12
CA ASP A 50 20.29 4.15 -13.57
C ASP A 50 20.44 5.36 -14.52
N ALA A 51 19.35 5.87 -15.08
CA ALA A 51 19.36 7.08 -15.91
C ALA A 51 19.84 8.30 -15.13
N GLU A 52 20.80 9.02 -15.73
CA GLU A 52 21.24 10.32 -15.22
C GLU A 52 20.05 11.29 -15.18
N SER A 53 19.64 11.64 -13.96
CA SER A 53 18.56 12.59 -13.70
C SER A 53 18.85 13.39 -12.43
N VAL A 54 18.23 14.56 -12.29
CA VAL A 54 18.35 15.39 -11.08
C VAL A 54 17.83 14.65 -9.83
N ARG A 55 16.95 13.66 -10.02
CA ARG A 55 16.35 12.86 -8.94
C ARG A 55 17.15 11.61 -8.58
N GLN A 56 18.06 11.15 -9.44
CA GLN A 56 18.75 9.86 -9.29
C GLN A 56 19.46 9.72 -7.94
N GLU A 57 20.28 10.69 -7.55
CA GLU A 57 21.02 10.66 -6.27
C GLU A 57 20.07 10.65 -5.06
N GLY A 58 18.97 11.40 -5.15
CA GLY A 58 17.93 11.45 -4.12
C GLY A 58 17.24 10.09 -3.96
N VAL A 59 16.81 9.48 -5.06
CA VAL A 59 16.13 8.17 -5.08
C VAL A 59 17.06 7.06 -4.61
N GLU A 60 18.33 7.04 -5.04
CA GLU A 60 19.31 6.06 -4.58
C GLU A 60 19.57 6.19 -3.07
N ASN A 61 19.74 7.43 -2.57
CA ASN A 61 19.92 7.67 -1.15
C ASN A 61 18.67 7.31 -0.33
N PHE A 62 17.47 7.57 -0.86
CA PHE A 62 16.21 7.12 -0.28
C PHE A 62 16.21 5.60 -0.06
N TYR A 63 16.45 4.83 -1.14
CA TYR A 63 16.43 3.36 -1.07
C TYR A 63 17.56 2.82 -0.21
N ARG A 64 18.74 3.46 -0.20
CA ARG A 64 19.81 3.13 0.73
C ARG A 64 19.34 3.22 2.19
N VAL A 65 18.69 4.31 2.58
CA VAL A 65 18.21 4.49 3.97
C VAL A 65 17.07 3.52 4.27
N ASN A 66 16.15 3.31 3.32
CA ASN A 66 15.08 2.32 3.45
C ASN A 66 15.65 0.92 3.72
N HIS A 67 16.53 0.41 2.85
CA HIS A 67 17.07 -0.94 2.95
C HIS A 67 17.91 -1.16 4.21
N ILE A 68 18.56 -0.12 4.74
CA ILE A 68 19.34 -0.22 5.99
C ILE A 68 18.42 -0.35 7.21
N ASN A 69 17.29 0.38 7.23
CA ASN A 69 16.48 0.56 8.45
C ASN A 69 15.19 -0.27 8.50
N GLN A 70 14.74 -0.84 7.38
CA GLN A 70 13.60 -1.76 7.33
C GLN A 70 14.04 -3.14 7.85
N THR A 71 13.99 -3.31 9.17
CA THR A 71 14.32 -4.56 9.87
C THR A 71 13.04 -5.24 10.36
N PHE A 72 13.09 -6.55 10.62
CA PHE A 72 11.96 -7.32 11.12
C PHE A 72 11.39 -6.72 12.42
N ASP A 73 12.28 -6.29 13.33
CA ASP A 73 11.90 -5.65 14.59
C ASP A 73 11.31 -4.25 14.38
N PHE A 74 11.85 -3.46 13.45
CA PHE A 74 11.27 -2.18 13.09
C PHE A 74 9.83 -2.35 12.59
N VAL A 75 9.62 -3.20 11.58
CA VAL A 75 8.30 -3.41 10.98
C VAL A 75 7.29 -3.93 12.01
N LYS A 76 7.72 -4.86 12.88
CA LYS A 76 6.86 -5.39 13.93
C LYS A 76 6.36 -4.28 14.87
N ARG A 77 7.23 -3.35 15.28
CA ARG A 77 6.84 -2.19 16.10
C ARG A 77 5.89 -1.27 15.35
N MET A 78 6.16 -1.00 14.06
CA MET A 78 5.30 -0.13 13.26
C MET A 78 3.90 -0.71 13.11
N ARG A 79 3.76 -2.00 12.80
CA ARG A 79 2.46 -2.68 12.74
C ARG A 79 1.74 -2.69 14.08
N GLU A 80 2.44 -2.84 15.20
CA GLU A 80 1.83 -2.78 16.54
C GLU A 80 1.30 -1.38 16.85
N GLU A 81 2.06 -0.34 16.50
CA GLU A 81 1.65 1.04 16.75
C GLU A 81 0.50 1.47 15.83
N TYR A 82 0.66 1.28 14.53
CA TYR A 82 -0.24 1.81 13.51
C TYR A 82 -1.38 0.86 13.15
N GLY A 83 -1.29 -0.42 13.52
CA GLY A 83 -2.38 -1.39 13.37
C GLY A 83 -3.54 -1.16 14.32
N LYS A 84 -3.37 -0.33 15.36
CA LYS A 84 -4.51 0.23 16.12
C LYS A 84 -5.40 1.08 15.23
N VAL A 85 -4.81 1.61 14.15
CA VAL A 85 -5.34 2.61 13.25
C VAL A 85 -5.97 3.65 14.15
N ASP A 86 -5.23 4.52 14.87
CA ASP A 86 -5.80 5.44 15.88
C ASP A 86 -5.38 6.91 15.86
N LYS A 87 -4.89 7.36 14.70
CA LYS A 87 -4.30 8.68 14.53
C LYS A 87 -5.32 9.79 14.27
N VAL A 88 -6.14 9.67 13.22
CA VAL A 88 -7.07 10.73 12.79
C VAL A 88 -8.37 10.15 12.26
N ALA A 89 -9.48 10.88 12.46
CA ALA A 89 -10.76 10.58 11.82
C ALA A 89 -11.10 11.57 10.69
N MET A 90 -11.33 11.08 9.45
CA MET A 90 -11.66 11.87 8.25
C MET A 90 -12.34 11.01 7.18
N SER A 91 -12.95 11.54 6.13
CA SER A 91 -13.47 10.75 5.00
C SER A 91 -12.34 10.33 4.03
N ILE A 92 -12.58 9.34 3.13
CA ILE A 92 -11.64 9.06 2.02
C ILE A 92 -11.34 10.35 1.26
N TRP A 93 -12.38 11.12 0.96
CA TRP A 93 -12.21 12.27 0.09
C TRP A 93 -11.41 13.39 0.77
N GLU A 94 -11.64 13.63 2.07
CA GLU A 94 -10.78 14.53 2.85
C GLU A 94 -9.33 14.03 2.89
N CYS A 95 -9.10 12.70 2.95
CA CYS A 95 -7.78 12.10 2.86
C CYS A 95 -7.12 12.36 1.49
N CYS A 96 -7.86 12.18 0.38
CA CYS A 96 -7.39 12.52 -0.95
C CYS A 96 -6.99 14.00 -1.07
N GLU A 97 -7.80 14.91 -0.53
CA GLU A 97 -7.52 16.35 -0.53
C GLU A 97 -6.30 16.70 0.33
N LEU A 98 -6.10 16.00 1.46
CA LEU A 98 -4.98 16.21 2.37
C LEU A 98 -3.63 15.81 1.78
N LEU A 99 -3.60 14.80 0.91
CA LEU A 99 -2.36 14.34 0.26
C LEU A 99 -1.81 15.29 -0.81
N ASN A 100 -2.51 16.36 -1.16
CA ASN A 100 -1.96 17.38 -2.06
C ASN A 100 -0.71 18.07 -1.52
N GLU A 101 -0.47 18.00 -0.22
CA GLU A 101 0.71 18.55 0.46
C GLU A 101 1.91 17.58 0.48
N VAL A 102 1.77 16.38 -0.10
CA VAL A 102 2.77 15.31 -0.08
C VAL A 102 3.45 15.17 -1.45
N VAL A 103 4.78 15.12 -1.44
CA VAL A 103 5.61 14.78 -2.60
C VAL A 103 6.37 13.49 -2.31
N ASP A 104 6.25 12.49 -3.19
CA ASP A 104 6.91 11.18 -3.06
C ASP A 104 8.36 11.25 -3.54
N GLU A 105 9.32 11.11 -2.63
CA GLU A 105 10.77 11.14 -2.95
C GLU A 105 11.30 9.86 -3.59
N SER A 106 10.55 8.77 -3.56
CA SER A 106 10.97 7.48 -4.14
C SER A 106 10.63 7.36 -5.63
N ASP A 107 9.71 8.18 -6.11
CA ASP A 107 9.16 8.11 -7.46
C ASP A 107 10.03 8.90 -8.46
N PRO A 108 10.68 8.24 -9.45
CA PRO A 108 11.41 8.94 -10.49
C PRO A 108 10.48 9.59 -11.54
N ASP A 109 9.18 9.26 -11.55
CA ASP A 109 8.26 9.51 -12.66
C ASP A 109 7.22 10.63 -12.39
N LEU A 110 7.10 11.14 -11.15
CA LEU A 110 6.00 12.06 -10.75
C LEU A 110 6.44 13.35 -10.03
N ASP A 111 5.88 14.48 -10.48
CA ASP A 111 5.99 15.83 -9.86
C ASP A 111 4.62 16.46 -9.51
N GLU A 112 3.50 15.79 -9.84
CA GLU A 112 2.15 16.35 -9.67
C GLU A 112 1.58 16.08 -8.26
N PRO A 113 0.56 16.84 -7.82
CA PRO A 113 -0.14 16.58 -6.56
C PRO A 113 -0.67 15.14 -6.50
N GLN A 114 -0.56 14.51 -5.34
CA GLN A 114 -0.92 13.11 -5.16
C GLN A 114 -2.37 12.80 -5.55
N ILE A 115 -3.33 13.73 -5.41
CA ILE A 115 -4.72 13.50 -5.84
C ILE A 115 -4.85 13.30 -7.35
N GLU A 116 -4.01 13.95 -8.16
CA GLU A 116 -4.03 13.79 -9.61
C GLU A 116 -3.58 12.38 -9.97
N HIS A 117 -2.54 11.86 -9.31
CA HIS A 117 -2.10 10.46 -9.49
C HIS A 117 -3.22 9.46 -9.17
N LEU A 118 -3.90 9.65 -8.04
CA LEU A 118 -5.01 8.78 -7.63
C LEU A 118 -6.14 8.78 -8.68
N LEU A 119 -6.53 9.97 -9.16
CA LEU A 119 -7.60 10.14 -10.13
C LEU A 119 -7.21 9.70 -11.54
N GLN A 120 -5.97 9.93 -11.98
CA GLN A 120 -5.45 9.45 -13.26
C GLN A 120 -5.47 7.93 -13.32
N THR A 121 -4.96 7.27 -12.28
CA THR A 121 -5.01 5.81 -12.16
C THR A 121 -6.45 5.31 -12.19
N ALA A 122 -7.32 5.91 -11.37
CA ALA A 122 -8.70 5.46 -11.24
C ALA A 122 -9.55 5.70 -12.51
N GLU A 123 -9.40 6.83 -13.21
CA GLU A 123 -10.14 7.12 -14.43
C GLU A 123 -9.60 6.33 -15.63
N ALA A 124 -8.29 6.05 -15.68
CA ALA A 124 -7.71 5.18 -16.71
C ALA A 124 -8.24 3.75 -16.58
N ILE A 125 -8.29 3.19 -15.37
CA ILE A 125 -8.93 1.89 -15.12
C ILE A 125 -10.41 1.95 -15.47
N ARG A 126 -11.13 2.99 -15.05
CA ARG A 126 -12.57 3.12 -15.29
C ARG A 126 -12.93 3.11 -16.77
N LYS A 127 -12.07 3.69 -17.61
CA LYS A 127 -12.26 3.69 -19.06
C LYS A 127 -12.20 2.27 -19.64
N ASP A 128 -11.28 1.46 -19.16
CA ASP A 128 -10.94 0.15 -19.74
C ASP A 128 -11.70 -1.01 -19.06
N TYR A 129 -12.12 -0.85 -17.80
CA TYR A 129 -12.92 -1.81 -17.03
C TYR A 129 -14.20 -1.19 -16.45
N PRO A 130 -15.12 -0.65 -17.27
CA PRO A 130 -16.24 0.17 -16.80
C PRO A 130 -17.19 -0.53 -15.81
N ASN A 131 -17.16 -1.86 -15.72
CA ASN A 131 -17.99 -2.67 -14.83
C ASN A 131 -17.31 -3.05 -13.51
N GLU A 132 -16.02 -2.77 -13.33
CA GLU A 132 -15.23 -3.16 -12.16
C GLU A 132 -15.12 -2.00 -11.15
N ASP A 133 -16.27 -1.56 -10.63
CA ASP A 133 -16.32 -0.35 -9.78
C ASP A 133 -15.50 -0.44 -8.50
N TRP A 134 -15.30 -1.65 -7.95
CA TRP A 134 -14.39 -1.90 -6.84
C TRP A 134 -12.93 -1.59 -7.21
N LEU A 135 -12.52 -1.82 -8.45
CA LEU A 135 -11.16 -1.58 -8.92
C LEU A 135 -10.92 -0.07 -9.11
N HIS A 136 -11.94 0.67 -9.53
CA HIS A 136 -11.85 2.14 -9.62
C HIS A 136 -11.66 2.75 -8.23
N LEU A 137 -12.38 2.24 -7.23
CA LEU A 137 -12.21 2.69 -5.84
C LEU A 137 -10.86 2.26 -5.28
N THR A 138 -10.42 1.03 -5.57
CA THR A 138 -9.09 0.53 -5.19
C THR A 138 -8.00 1.46 -5.69
N ALA A 139 -8.08 1.89 -6.95
CA ALA A 139 -7.17 2.87 -7.52
C ALA A 139 -7.24 4.26 -6.91
N LEU A 140 -8.43 4.73 -6.52
CA LEU A 140 -8.53 6.00 -5.81
C LEU A 140 -7.82 5.95 -4.44
N ILE A 141 -7.82 4.79 -3.77
CA ILE A 141 -7.40 4.69 -2.37
C ILE A 141 -6.02 4.06 -2.13
N HIS A 142 -5.40 3.43 -3.15
CA HIS A 142 -4.18 2.62 -2.98
C HIS A 142 -3.07 3.36 -2.23
N ASP A 143 -2.86 4.63 -2.59
CA ASP A 143 -1.78 5.48 -2.10
C ASP A 143 -2.15 6.30 -0.85
N LEU A 144 -3.37 6.12 -0.32
CA LEU A 144 -3.82 6.92 0.83
C LEU A 144 -3.04 6.65 2.11
N GLY A 145 -2.29 5.56 2.17
CA GLY A 145 -1.39 5.30 3.29
C GLY A 145 -0.24 6.31 3.42
N LYS A 146 0.02 7.11 2.38
CA LYS A 146 1.03 8.18 2.40
C LYS A 146 0.75 9.28 3.42
N VAL A 147 -0.44 9.32 4.01
CA VAL A 147 -0.77 10.24 5.12
C VAL A 147 0.14 10.07 6.33
N LEU A 148 0.82 8.93 6.46
CA LEU A 148 1.86 8.70 7.47
C LEU A 148 2.98 9.75 7.48
N LEU A 149 3.20 10.45 6.36
CA LEU A 149 4.17 11.56 6.24
C LEU A 149 3.72 12.83 6.97
N LEU A 150 2.44 12.93 7.30
CA LEU A 150 1.87 14.15 7.87
C LEU A 150 2.00 14.17 9.39
N PRO A 151 2.18 15.35 10.02
CA PRO A 151 2.30 15.49 11.47
C PRO A 151 1.16 14.83 12.26
N SER A 152 -0.08 14.94 11.77
CA SER A 152 -1.26 14.33 12.42
C SER A 152 -1.24 12.80 12.45
N PHE A 153 -0.38 12.16 11.65
CA PHE A 153 -0.22 10.71 11.56
C PHE A 153 1.16 10.24 12.07
N GLY A 154 1.98 11.14 12.59
CA GLY A 154 3.26 10.81 13.21
C GLY A 154 4.50 11.26 12.45
N GLU A 155 4.35 11.88 11.27
CA GLU A 155 5.47 12.47 10.51
C GLU A 155 6.61 11.46 10.27
N LEU A 156 6.25 10.27 9.79
CA LEU A 156 7.26 9.26 9.51
C LEU A 156 8.19 9.74 8.39
N PRO A 157 9.48 9.37 8.43
CA PRO A 157 10.38 9.69 7.34
C PRO A 157 9.93 8.96 6.06
N GLN A 158 10.18 9.56 4.88
CA GLN A 158 9.74 8.99 3.59
C GLN A 158 10.13 7.52 3.41
N TRP A 159 11.35 7.13 3.82
CA TRP A 159 11.84 5.75 3.68
C TRP A 159 10.99 4.72 4.45
N ALA A 160 10.21 5.15 5.45
CA ALA A 160 9.30 4.30 6.22
C ALA A 160 7.84 4.39 5.74
N VAL A 161 7.58 5.05 4.61
CA VAL A 161 6.22 5.25 4.08
C VAL A 161 6.11 4.87 2.60
N VAL A 162 6.98 5.38 1.74
CA VAL A 162 6.89 5.21 0.28
C VAL A 162 7.93 4.21 -0.24
N GLY A 163 7.95 4.00 -1.56
CA GLY A 163 8.90 3.14 -2.26
C GLY A 163 8.54 1.66 -2.31
N ASP A 164 9.31 0.92 -3.11
CA ASP A 164 9.13 -0.51 -3.31
C ASP A 164 9.21 -1.30 -1.99
N THR A 165 8.29 -2.25 -1.82
CA THR A 165 8.22 -3.10 -0.63
C THR A 165 8.88 -4.46 -0.85
N PHE A 166 9.29 -5.09 0.25
CA PHE A 166 9.93 -6.41 0.25
C PHE A 166 9.67 -7.16 1.56
N PRO A 167 9.69 -8.50 1.57
CA PRO A 167 9.59 -9.27 2.79
C PRO A 167 10.78 -9.01 3.73
N VAL A 168 10.51 -8.73 5.00
CA VAL A 168 11.51 -8.77 6.08
C VAL A 168 11.46 -10.12 6.78
N GLY A 169 12.52 -10.51 7.49
CA GLY A 169 12.56 -11.80 8.21
C GLY A 169 12.85 -13.03 7.34
N CYS A 170 13.20 -12.84 6.06
CA CYS A 170 13.83 -13.83 5.19
C CYS A 170 14.91 -13.17 4.31
N ALA A 171 15.64 -13.95 3.51
CA ALA A 171 16.69 -13.43 2.64
C ALA A 171 16.13 -12.42 1.62
N PHE A 172 16.86 -11.31 1.44
CA PHE A 172 16.53 -10.29 0.44
C PHE A 172 16.97 -10.74 -0.96
N ASP A 173 16.01 -10.85 -1.87
CA ASP A 173 16.21 -11.22 -3.27
C ASP A 173 16.89 -10.11 -4.09
N GLU A 174 17.82 -10.47 -4.98
CA GLU A 174 18.61 -9.54 -5.80
C GLU A 174 17.78 -8.68 -6.76
N SER A 175 16.52 -9.06 -7.01
CA SER A 175 15.59 -8.28 -7.84
C SER A 175 15.03 -7.03 -7.15
N ILE A 176 15.25 -6.85 -5.84
CA ILE A 176 14.89 -5.62 -5.14
C ILE A 176 15.81 -4.48 -5.62
N VAL A 177 15.22 -3.33 -5.94
CA VAL A 177 15.94 -2.14 -6.40
C VAL A 177 17.09 -1.80 -5.44
N HIS A 178 18.25 -1.39 -5.95
CA HIS A 178 19.45 -1.09 -5.15
C HIS A 178 19.82 -2.11 -4.05
N HIS A 179 19.66 -3.41 -4.34
CA HIS A 179 19.93 -4.53 -3.41
C HIS A 179 21.27 -4.44 -2.67
N LYS A 180 22.31 -3.89 -3.31
CA LYS A 180 23.66 -3.69 -2.74
C LYS A 180 23.68 -3.10 -1.32
N TYR A 181 22.69 -2.28 -0.96
CA TYR A 181 22.63 -1.65 0.35
C TYR A 181 22.15 -2.55 1.49
N PHE A 182 21.50 -3.69 1.21
CA PHE A 182 21.09 -4.64 2.25
C PHE A 182 22.28 -5.21 3.02
N THR A 183 23.49 -5.21 2.46
CA THR A 183 24.71 -5.62 3.18
C THR A 183 24.97 -4.83 4.48
N GLN A 184 24.35 -3.65 4.62
CA GLN A 184 24.41 -2.79 5.81
C GLN A 184 23.20 -2.95 6.76
N ASN A 185 22.16 -3.69 6.35
CA ASN A 185 21.02 -4.01 7.22
C ASN A 185 21.43 -5.07 8.25
N GLU A 186 21.04 -4.88 9.52
CA GLU A 186 21.35 -5.82 10.60
C GLU A 186 20.77 -7.23 10.37
N ASP A 187 19.64 -7.34 9.67
CA ASP A 187 18.99 -8.61 9.37
C ASP A 187 19.69 -9.40 8.27
N TYR A 188 20.51 -8.76 7.42
CA TYR A 188 21.10 -9.38 6.24
C TYR A 188 21.97 -10.60 6.57
N ASN A 189 22.79 -10.49 7.63
CA ASN A 189 23.65 -11.58 8.09
C ASN A 189 23.07 -12.34 9.30
N SER A 190 21.85 -12.00 9.74
CA SER A 190 21.18 -12.66 10.85
C SER A 190 20.97 -14.14 10.55
N ALA A 191 21.37 -15.01 11.47
CA ALA A 191 21.18 -16.45 11.32
C ALA A 191 19.69 -16.84 11.22
N ALA A 192 18.79 -16.02 11.79
CA ALA A 192 17.36 -16.25 11.74
C ALA A 192 16.73 -15.89 10.38
N TYR A 193 17.30 -14.91 9.66
CA TYR A 193 16.63 -14.30 8.50
C TYR A 193 17.34 -14.56 7.18
N LYS A 194 18.66 -14.80 7.17
CA LYS A 194 19.47 -14.93 5.94
C LYS A 194 19.12 -16.11 5.01
N THR A 195 18.17 -16.96 5.37
CA THR A 195 17.77 -18.11 4.55
C THR A 195 16.57 -17.77 3.68
N LYS A 196 16.35 -18.55 2.61
CA LYS A 196 15.23 -18.36 1.67
C LYS A 196 13.86 -18.19 2.35
N PHE A 197 13.64 -18.90 3.45
CA PHE A 197 12.39 -18.84 4.20
C PHE A 197 12.50 -18.01 5.47
N GLY A 198 13.69 -17.90 6.07
CA GLY A 198 13.88 -17.22 7.34
C GLY A 198 12.91 -17.73 8.40
N VAL A 199 12.00 -16.87 8.86
CA VAL A 199 10.95 -17.22 9.84
C VAL A 199 9.67 -17.81 9.24
N TYR A 200 9.55 -17.86 7.91
CA TYR A 200 8.34 -18.29 7.22
C TYR A 200 8.37 -19.78 6.85
N SER A 201 7.20 -20.31 6.49
CA SER A 201 7.09 -21.63 5.85
C SER A 201 6.76 -21.47 4.36
N GLU A 202 7.08 -22.50 3.58
CA GLU A 202 6.69 -22.58 2.17
C GLU A 202 5.17 -22.46 2.02
N GLY A 203 4.74 -21.66 1.04
CA GLY A 203 3.32 -21.45 0.73
C GLY A 203 2.48 -20.92 1.89
N CYS A 204 3.10 -20.23 2.88
CA CYS A 204 2.38 -19.72 4.04
C CYS A 204 1.30 -18.68 3.69
N GLY A 205 1.36 -18.11 2.49
CA GLY A 205 0.52 -17.03 2.03
C GLY A 205 1.10 -15.68 2.43
N LEU A 206 1.08 -14.71 1.52
CA LEU A 206 1.66 -13.39 1.74
C LEU A 206 1.02 -12.67 2.92
N ASN A 207 -0.23 -12.98 3.25
CA ASN A 207 -0.89 -12.43 4.43
C ASN A 207 -0.17 -12.74 5.76
N ASN A 208 0.61 -13.83 5.80
CA ASN A 208 1.43 -14.24 6.94
C ASN A 208 2.90 -13.77 6.84
N VAL A 209 3.25 -13.06 5.77
CA VAL A 209 4.57 -12.48 5.55
C VAL A 209 4.59 -11.05 6.08
N MET A 210 5.66 -10.72 6.80
CA MET A 210 5.94 -9.36 7.22
C MET A 210 6.60 -8.61 6.06
N MET A 211 5.93 -7.61 5.50
CA MET A 211 6.45 -6.74 4.45
C MET A 211 7.14 -5.52 5.07
N SER A 212 8.15 -4.95 4.43
CA SER A 212 8.70 -3.65 4.82
C SER A 212 7.56 -2.63 5.03
N TRP A 213 7.65 -1.86 6.10
CA TRP A 213 6.55 -1.00 6.54
C TRP A 213 6.40 0.19 5.60
N GLY A 214 5.15 0.50 5.23
CA GLY A 214 4.84 1.62 4.35
C GLY A 214 3.34 1.83 4.14
N HIS A 215 3.01 2.65 3.14
CA HIS A 215 1.65 3.05 2.78
C HIS A 215 0.76 1.85 2.40
N ASP A 216 1.28 0.84 1.69
CA ASP A 216 0.55 -0.39 1.34
C ASP A 216 -0.07 -1.06 2.57
N ASP A 217 0.79 -1.41 3.54
CA ASP A 217 0.41 -2.22 4.69
C ASP A 217 -0.45 -1.42 5.67
N TYR A 218 -0.17 -0.12 5.82
CA TYR A 218 -1.02 0.79 6.59
C TYR A 218 -2.40 0.95 5.96
N MET A 219 -2.51 1.19 4.65
CA MET A 219 -3.80 1.35 3.99
C MET A 219 -4.61 0.05 3.98
N TYR A 220 -3.94 -1.10 3.87
CA TYR A 220 -4.58 -2.41 4.07
C TYR A 220 -5.16 -2.55 5.48
N LEU A 221 -4.41 -2.17 6.53
CA LEU A 221 -4.90 -2.19 7.91
C LEU A 221 -6.09 -1.24 8.09
N VAL A 222 -6.03 -0.03 7.52
CA VAL A 222 -7.15 0.92 7.52
C VAL A 222 -8.39 0.30 6.88
N ALA A 223 -8.27 -0.29 5.69
CA ALA A 223 -9.41 -0.92 4.99
C ALA A 223 -10.01 -2.07 5.80
N LYS A 224 -9.16 -2.91 6.41
CA LYS A 224 -9.57 -4.06 7.20
C LYS A 224 -10.27 -3.66 8.51
N GLU A 225 -9.65 -2.79 9.30
CA GLU A 225 -10.20 -2.36 10.60
C GLU A 225 -11.47 -1.51 10.46
N ASN A 226 -11.64 -0.82 9.32
CA ASN A 226 -12.88 -0.12 8.99
C ASN A 226 -13.95 -1.01 8.35
N ASN A 227 -13.76 -2.33 8.27
CA ASN A 227 -14.71 -3.30 7.71
C ASN A 227 -15.15 -2.97 6.28
N SER A 228 -14.20 -2.55 5.43
CA SER A 228 -14.46 -2.35 4.01
C SER A 228 -15.10 -3.59 3.37
N THR A 229 -16.06 -3.38 2.47
CA THR A 229 -16.66 -4.47 1.68
C THR A 229 -15.94 -4.72 0.35
N LEU A 230 -14.74 -4.17 0.19
CA LEU A 230 -13.90 -4.43 -0.98
C LEU A 230 -13.55 -5.93 -1.08
N PRO A 231 -13.47 -6.49 -2.31
CA PRO A 231 -13.12 -7.89 -2.51
C PRO A 231 -11.67 -8.19 -2.11
N SER A 232 -11.33 -9.47 -1.95
CA SER A 232 -9.96 -9.90 -1.62
C SER A 232 -8.92 -9.37 -2.59
N ALA A 233 -9.23 -9.36 -3.90
CA ALA A 233 -8.36 -8.79 -4.94
C ALA A 233 -8.02 -7.31 -4.69
N ALA A 234 -8.97 -6.50 -4.24
CA ALA A 234 -8.75 -5.09 -3.91
C ALA A 234 -7.80 -4.93 -2.72
N LEU A 235 -8.03 -5.70 -1.65
CA LEU A 235 -7.18 -5.67 -0.47
C LEU A 235 -5.77 -6.17 -0.78
N PHE A 236 -5.63 -7.15 -1.68
CA PHE A 236 -4.36 -7.65 -2.17
C PHE A 236 -3.62 -6.58 -2.99
N ILE A 237 -4.31 -5.89 -3.90
CA ILE A 237 -3.74 -4.76 -4.65
C ILE A 237 -3.20 -3.70 -3.67
N ILE A 238 -4.04 -3.22 -2.75
CA ILE A 238 -3.64 -2.17 -1.79
C ILE A 238 -2.39 -2.60 -1.02
N ARG A 239 -2.32 -3.86 -0.57
CA ARG A 239 -1.24 -4.34 0.29
C ARG A 239 0.07 -4.65 -0.44
N TYR A 240 0.05 -4.91 -1.75
CA TYR A 240 1.21 -5.43 -2.47
C TYR A 240 1.52 -4.70 -3.78
N HIS A 241 0.91 -3.54 -4.04
CA HIS A 241 1.17 -2.79 -5.27
C HIS A 241 2.58 -2.18 -5.35
N SER A 242 3.24 -2.01 -4.22
CA SER A 242 4.65 -1.63 -4.17
C SER A 242 5.60 -2.84 -4.21
N PHE A 243 5.10 -4.08 -4.24
CA PHE A 243 5.93 -5.29 -4.15
C PHE A 243 6.51 -5.71 -5.51
N TYR A 244 7.29 -4.81 -6.13
CA TYR A 244 7.81 -4.98 -7.50
C TYR A 244 8.66 -6.23 -7.70
N ALA A 245 9.44 -6.65 -6.68
CA ALA A 245 10.20 -7.89 -6.74
C ALA A 245 9.30 -9.10 -7.02
N LEU A 246 8.05 -9.11 -6.53
CA LEU A 246 7.07 -10.13 -6.85
C LEU A 246 6.43 -9.91 -8.22
N HIS A 247 5.69 -8.83 -8.42
CA HIS A 247 4.79 -8.72 -9.57
C HIS A 247 5.49 -8.32 -10.88
N LYS A 248 6.69 -7.72 -10.81
CA LYS A 248 7.54 -7.42 -11.98
C LYS A 248 8.61 -8.48 -12.21
N SER A 249 9.31 -8.90 -11.15
CA SER A 249 10.49 -9.79 -11.27
C SER A 249 10.19 -11.27 -10.99
N GLY A 250 9.01 -11.59 -10.44
CA GLY A 250 8.59 -12.96 -10.15
C GLY A 250 9.27 -13.61 -8.94
N ALA A 251 9.97 -12.84 -8.10
CA ALA A 251 10.58 -13.32 -6.86
C ALA A 251 9.53 -13.65 -5.80
N TYR A 252 9.95 -14.32 -4.71
CA TYR A 252 9.12 -14.66 -3.54
C TYR A 252 7.87 -15.53 -3.77
N LYS A 253 7.67 -16.09 -4.97
CA LYS A 253 6.57 -17.02 -5.26
C LYS A 253 6.51 -18.24 -4.34
N HIS A 254 7.62 -18.62 -3.71
CA HIS A 254 7.67 -19.71 -2.72
C HIS A 254 6.93 -19.41 -1.41
N LEU A 255 6.55 -18.15 -1.16
CA LEU A 255 5.77 -17.75 0.01
C LEU A 255 4.26 -17.68 -0.31
N MET A 256 3.88 -17.62 -1.58
CA MET A 256 2.49 -17.44 -2.01
C MET A 256 1.65 -18.70 -1.85
N ASN A 257 0.38 -18.51 -1.48
CA ASN A 257 -0.64 -19.57 -1.52
C ASN A 257 -1.51 -19.47 -2.80
N GLU A 258 -2.53 -20.32 -2.94
CA GLU A 258 -3.42 -20.32 -4.11
C GLU A 258 -4.19 -19.01 -4.29
N GLU A 259 -4.70 -18.42 -3.20
CA GLU A 259 -5.42 -17.14 -3.23
C GLU A 259 -4.52 -15.99 -3.69
N ASP A 260 -3.26 -15.96 -3.24
CA ASP A 260 -2.29 -14.95 -3.68
C ASP A 260 -2.03 -15.03 -5.19
N ASN A 261 -1.98 -16.26 -5.75
CA ASN A 261 -1.76 -16.46 -7.18
C ASN A 261 -2.94 -15.95 -8.02
N GLU A 262 -4.17 -16.11 -7.53
CA GLU A 262 -5.36 -15.57 -8.20
C GLU A 262 -5.40 -14.03 -8.12
N ASN A 263 -5.11 -13.46 -6.95
CA ASN A 263 -5.10 -12.02 -6.77
C ASN A 263 -3.94 -11.32 -7.50
N LEU A 264 -2.80 -12.00 -7.69
CA LEU A 264 -1.66 -11.46 -8.44
C LEU A 264 -2.04 -11.05 -9.87
N LYS A 265 -2.99 -11.74 -10.51
CA LYS A 265 -3.49 -11.39 -11.85
C LYS A 265 -4.11 -9.99 -11.86
N TRP A 266 -4.91 -9.67 -10.84
CA TRP A 266 -5.51 -8.35 -10.68
C TRP A 266 -4.49 -7.28 -10.30
N LEU A 267 -3.48 -7.64 -9.50
CA LEU A 267 -2.38 -6.73 -9.20
C LEU A 267 -1.59 -6.35 -10.45
N GLN A 268 -1.31 -7.29 -11.35
CA GLN A 268 -0.63 -7.01 -12.60
C GLN A 268 -1.44 -6.09 -13.52
N VAL A 269 -2.78 -6.25 -13.54
CA VAL A 269 -3.69 -5.32 -14.21
C VAL A 269 -3.56 -3.93 -13.61
N PHE A 270 -3.73 -3.82 -12.29
CA PHE A 270 -3.66 -2.55 -11.56
C PHE A 270 -2.34 -1.81 -11.81
N ASN A 271 -1.20 -2.51 -11.68
CA ASN A 271 0.13 -1.92 -11.80
C ASN A 271 0.38 -1.26 -13.17
N LYS A 272 -0.27 -1.75 -14.24
CA LYS A 272 -0.21 -1.10 -15.56
C LYS A 272 -0.71 0.34 -15.47
N TYR A 273 -1.82 0.58 -14.77
CA TYR A 273 -2.43 1.90 -14.67
C TYR A 273 -1.72 2.78 -13.66
N ASP A 274 -1.36 2.24 -12.49
CA ASP A 274 -0.60 2.98 -11.48
C ASP A 274 0.70 3.55 -12.06
N LEU A 275 1.43 2.74 -12.82
CA LEU A 275 2.69 3.19 -13.42
C LEU A 275 2.48 4.11 -14.63
N TYR A 276 1.65 3.70 -15.59
CA TYR A 276 1.64 4.30 -16.93
C TYR A 276 0.55 5.35 -17.16
N SER A 277 -0.38 5.55 -16.22
CA SER A 277 -1.40 6.62 -16.32
C SER A 277 -0.89 8.00 -15.90
N LYS A 278 0.30 8.05 -15.27
CA LYS A 278 0.97 9.28 -14.83
C LYS A 278 1.14 10.24 -16.00
N SER A 279 0.45 11.37 -15.93
CA SER A 279 0.34 12.31 -17.05
C SER A 279 0.36 13.76 -16.58
N LYS A 280 0.76 14.68 -17.48
CA LYS A 280 0.58 16.13 -17.28
C LYS A 280 -0.85 16.59 -17.53
N VAL A 281 -1.70 15.73 -18.10
CA VAL A 281 -3.12 16.03 -18.32
C VAL A 281 -3.87 15.81 -17.01
N ARG A 282 -4.38 16.89 -16.42
CA ARG A 282 -5.11 16.86 -15.16
C ARG A 282 -6.54 16.35 -15.31
N VAL A 283 -7.02 15.68 -14.29
CA VAL A 283 -8.41 15.23 -14.18
C VAL A 283 -9.25 16.37 -13.61
N ASP A 284 -10.44 16.61 -14.18
CA ASP A 284 -11.39 17.56 -13.62
C ASP A 284 -12.02 16.98 -12.35
N VAL A 285 -11.41 17.32 -11.20
CA VAL A 285 -11.75 16.80 -9.87
C VAL A 285 -13.25 16.99 -9.56
N GLU A 286 -13.80 18.18 -9.80
CA GLU A 286 -15.21 18.49 -9.47
C GLU A 286 -16.18 17.68 -10.33
N LYS A 287 -15.81 17.37 -11.57
CA LYS A 287 -16.62 16.53 -12.46
C LYS A 287 -16.66 15.07 -12.01
N VAL A 288 -15.55 14.52 -11.51
CA VAL A 288 -15.45 13.09 -11.15
C VAL A 288 -15.79 12.80 -9.69
N LYS A 289 -15.63 13.79 -8.79
CA LYS A 289 -15.90 13.68 -7.35
C LYS A 289 -17.26 13.04 -7.01
N PRO A 290 -18.40 13.40 -7.64
CA PRO A 290 -19.68 12.77 -7.33
C PRO A 290 -19.70 11.25 -7.57
N TYR A 291 -19.00 10.78 -8.61
CA TYR A 291 -18.89 9.36 -8.92
C TYR A 291 -18.12 8.62 -7.82
N TYR A 292 -16.94 9.10 -7.45
CA TYR A 292 -16.10 8.45 -6.45
C TYR A 292 -16.70 8.49 -5.04
N LEU A 293 -17.37 9.58 -4.66
CA LEU A 293 -18.14 9.64 -3.42
C LEU A 293 -19.22 8.55 -3.37
N SER A 294 -19.88 8.26 -4.49
CA SER A 294 -20.87 7.17 -4.55
C SER A 294 -20.24 5.78 -4.33
N LEU A 295 -19.01 5.56 -4.83
CA LEU A 295 -18.28 4.30 -4.61
C LEU A 295 -17.81 4.15 -3.15
N ILE A 296 -17.32 5.25 -2.55
CA ILE A 296 -16.92 5.29 -1.14
C ILE A 296 -18.12 4.94 -0.26
N GLN A 297 -19.29 5.53 -0.54
CA GLN A 297 -20.53 5.24 0.18
C GLN A 297 -21.00 3.78 -0.02
N LYS A 298 -20.86 3.24 -1.24
CA LYS A 298 -21.20 1.83 -1.55
C LYS A 298 -20.36 0.83 -0.75
N ASN A 299 -19.05 1.09 -0.57
CA ASN A 299 -18.09 0.08 -0.09
C ASN A 299 -17.89 0.05 1.45
N SER A 300 -18.90 0.48 2.20
CA SER A 300 -18.96 0.41 3.68
C SER A 300 -17.74 0.94 4.42
N PHE A 301 -17.07 1.95 3.86
CA PHE A 301 -16.24 2.81 4.69
C PHE A 301 -17.20 3.68 5.52
N ARG A 302 -17.13 3.63 6.86
CA ARG A 302 -18.01 4.46 7.72
C ARG A 302 -17.97 5.92 7.23
N GLU A 303 -19.12 6.61 7.21
CA GLU A 303 -19.29 7.99 6.65
C GLU A 303 -18.31 9.03 7.23
N ARG A 304 -17.63 8.69 8.32
CA ARG A 304 -16.36 9.27 8.76
C ARG A 304 -15.40 8.09 8.91
N PHE A 305 -14.23 8.08 8.27
CA PHE A 305 -13.16 7.14 8.66
C PHE A 305 -12.85 7.57 10.06
N ALA A 306 -13.35 6.79 10.97
CA ALA A 306 -13.29 7.06 12.36
C ALA A 306 -13.41 5.65 12.90
N LEU A 307 -12.29 4.94 12.92
CA LEU A 307 -11.43 5.11 14.07
C LEU A 307 -12.12 5.54 15.38
N ILE A 308 -13.27 4.97 15.72
CA ILE A 308 -14.01 5.24 16.95
C ILE A 308 -14.73 3.91 17.27
N VAL A 309 -14.85 3.40 18.50
CA VAL A 309 -15.33 3.99 19.77
C VAL A 309 -14.92 3.01 20.90
N TYR A 310 -14.64 3.40 22.16
CA TYR A 310 -15.61 3.91 23.12
C TYR A 310 -15.04 5.01 24.01
N ALA A 311 -15.73 6.16 24.04
CA ALA A 311 -15.79 6.97 25.24
C ALA A 311 -16.39 6.10 26.35
N VAL A 312 -15.58 5.73 27.34
CA VAL A 312 -16.10 5.26 28.61
C VAL A 312 -16.99 6.40 29.14
N PRO A 313 -18.29 6.17 29.39
CA PRO A 313 -19.06 7.16 30.10
C PRO A 313 -18.45 7.26 31.49
N LEU A 314 -17.85 8.40 31.81
CA LEU A 314 -17.61 8.77 33.20
C LEU A 314 -18.95 8.72 33.92
N GLN A 315 -19.21 7.61 34.61
CA GLN A 315 -20.18 7.59 35.70
C GLN A 315 -19.61 8.46 36.81
N HIS A 316 -19.85 9.77 36.72
CA HIS A 316 -19.91 10.58 37.93
C HIS A 316 -21.33 10.47 38.49
N PRO A 317 -21.51 10.02 39.74
CA PRO A 317 -22.80 10.12 40.39
C PRO A 317 -23.09 11.60 40.68
N PRO A 318 -24.30 12.12 40.47
CA PRO A 318 -24.66 13.42 40.98
C PRO A 318 -25.04 13.27 42.45
N LEU A 319 -24.54 14.14 43.33
CA LEU A 319 -25.38 14.75 44.37
C LEU A 319 -24.64 15.88 45.12
N HIS A 320 -25.15 17.09 44.84
CA HIS A 320 -25.28 18.25 45.70
C HIS A 320 -24.52 18.30 47.04
N ARG A 321 -23.68 19.33 47.17
CA ARG A 321 -23.52 20.05 48.45
C ARG A 321 -23.76 21.54 48.24
N ARG A 322 -24.84 22.06 48.82
CA ARG A 322 -24.97 23.49 49.16
C ARG A 322 -24.21 23.76 50.47
N PRO A 323 -23.69 24.98 50.69
CA PRO A 323 -23.04 25.31 51.95
C PRO A 323 -24.08 25.69 53.00
N ARG A 324 -23.92 25.22 54.26
CA ARG A 324 -24.41 25.95 55.45
C ARG A 324 -23.92 25.35 56.76
N ALA A 325 -23.41 26.28 57.58
CA ALA A 325 -23.52 26.41 59.04
C ALA A 325 -23.27 25.19 59.94
N VAL A 326 -22.20 25.31 60.73
CA VAL A 326 -21.99 24.58 61.98
C VAL A 326 -23.02 25.05 63.01
N VAL A 327 -23.91 24.17 63.43
CA VAL A 327 -24.67 24.28 64.68
C VAL A 327 -24.66 22.91 65.34
N VAL A 328 -24.10 22.86 66.55
CA VAL A 328 -24.03 21.69 67.43
C VAL A 328 -25.41 21.43 68.05
N PRO A 329 -25.84 20.16 68.17
CA PRO A 329 -26.77 19.80 69.23
C PRO A 329 -26.19 18.75 70.18
N VAL A 330 -26.28 19.10 71.44
CA VAL A 330 -26.15 18.26 72.63
C VAL A 330 -27.22 17.17 72.61
N LEU A 331 -26.84 15.92 72.85
CA LEU A 331 -27.77 14.88 73.28
C LEU A 331 -27.19 14.15 74.50
N PHE A 332 -27.89 14.36 75.61
CA PHE A 332 -27.81 13.61 76.85
C PHE A 332 -28.12 12.14 76.60
N LEU A 333 -27.30 11.25 77.16
CA LEU A 333 -27.68 9.88 77.47
C LEU A 333 -27.40 9.65 78.96
N ASP A 334 -28.47 9.68 79.75
CA ASP A 334 -28.51 9.13 81.09
C ASP A 334 -29.02 7.68 80.99
N ASN A 335 -28.25 6.74 81.50
CA ASN A 335 -28.73 5.55 82.23
C ASN A 335 -27.55 4.74 82.81
N ASN A 336 -27.07 5.21 83.95
CA ASN A 336 -26.94 4.47 85.22
C ASN A 336 -26.94 2.91 85.15
N LYS A 337 -25.83 2.27 85.58
CA LYS A 337 -25.78 1.38 86.77
C LYS A 337 -24.46 0.60 86.93
N ASN A 338 -23.96 0.63 88.18
CA ASN A 338 -23.19 -0.38 88.92
C ASN A 338 -21.75 -0.66 88.45
N GLY A 339 -20.70 -0.67 89.26
CA GLY A 339 -20.57 -0.77 90.72
C GLY A 339 -19.47 -1.79 91.03
N GLU A 340 -18.45 -1.38 91.81
CA GLU A 340 -17.51 -2.18 92.63
C GLU A 340 -16.56 -3.15 91.85
N GLU A 341 -15.26 -3.26 92.12
CA GLU A 341 -14.39 -2.91 93.26
C GLU A 341 -12.97 -2.63 92.75
#